data_AF-H6VLN5-F1
#
_entry.id   AF-H6VLN5-F1
#
_cell.length_a   1.000
_cell.length_b   1.000
_cell.length_c   1.000
_cell.angle_alpha   90.00
_cell.angle_beta   90.00
_cell.angle_gamma   90.00
#
_symmetry.space_group_name_H-M   'P 1'
#
loop_
_entity.id
_entity.type
_entity.pdbx_description
1 polymer ?
#
loop_
_entity_poly.entity_id
_entity_poly.type
_entity_poly.pdbx_seq_one_letter_code
_entity_poly.pdbx_strand_id
1 'polypeptide(L)'
;LPPDALRKALAETFEDQQRFQLGFMDDAAECFESILLRIHYHIANEVKEDMCNAKHCISHQKFAMTVVEQCMCGCGATSEPLPFTQMVHYVSVTAMIAQGKEMLEKTEKPYPEMFGQLPKNAGGVGDLRNCPSNCGERVQIRRMLMNSPEIVSLGLVWDTDQPTVEHIMDVINCLGTTIRLVDVFHSVVDDSAAGKVLHLVGVVTYYGKHYSTFFFHTRL
;
A
#
# COMPACT_ATOMS: atom_id res chain seq x y z
N LEU A 1 -3.00 25.37 -14.31
CA LEU A 1 -2.39 26.31 -13.34
C LEU A 1 -1.11 25.67 -12.82
N PRO A 2 0.04 26.37 -12.79
CA PRO A 2 1.24 25.87 -12.14
C PRO A 2 0.97 25.64 -10.63
N PRO A 3 1.43 24.53 -10.03
CA PRO A 3 1.13 24.19 -8.63
C PRO A 3 2.02 24.94 -7.62
N ASP A 4 2.39 26.20 -7.90
CA ASP A 4 3.40 26.93 -7.13
C ASP A 4 2.97 27.20 -5.69
N ALA A 5 1.68 27.47 -5.46
CA ALA A 5 1.14 27.66 -4.12
C ALA A 5 1.24 26.38 -3.28
N LEU A 6 0.93 25.22 -3.86
CA LEU A 6 1.06 23.92 -3.18
C LEU A 6 2.52 23.61 -2.85
N ARG A 7 3.44 23.86 -3.79
CA ARG A 7 4.88 23.65 -3.58
C ARG A 7 5.42 24.48 -2.42
N LYS A 8 5.06 25.77 -2.36
CA LYS A 8 5.45 26.66 -1.26
C LYS A 8 4.88 26.19 0.07
N ALA A 9 3.59 25.84 0.10
CA ALA A 9 2.95 25.36 1.32
C ALA A 9 3.59 24.06 1.85
N LEU A 10 3.96 23.12 0.97
CA LEU A 10 4.69 21.92 1.37
C LEU A 10 6.08 22.25 1.90
N ALA A 11 6.86 23.09 1.21
CA ALA A 11 8.19 23.49 1.65
C ALA A 11 8.18 24.16 3.03
N GLU A 12 7.23 25.07 3.29
CA GLU A 12 7.05 25.75 4.58
C GLU A 12 6.59 24.77 5.67
N THR A 13 5.69 23.84 5.35
CA THR A 13 5.14 22.88 6.33
C THR A 13 6.19 21.88 6.81
N PHE A 14 7.15 21.52 5.95
CA PHE A 14 8.13 20.47 6.22
C PHE A 14 9.58 21.00 6.29
N GLU A 15 9.75 22.31 6.54
CA GLU A 15 11.05 22.99 6.63
C GLU A 15 11.98 22.36 7.67
N ASP A 16 11.45 22.08 8.88
CA ASP A 16 12.21 21.45 9.97
C ASP A 16 12.72 20.04 9.62
N GLN A 17 12.03 19.35 8.71
CA GLN A 17 12.39 18.01 8.24
C GLN A 17 13.28 18.06 7.00
N GLN A 18 13.52 19.24 6.44
CA GLN A 18 14.20 19.44 5.15
C GLN A 18 13.55 18.66 3.99
N ARG A 19 12.25 18.38 4.09
CA ARG A 19 11.47 17.65 3.08
C ARG A 19 10.67 18.63 2.22
N PHE A 20 10.48 18.26 0.97
CA PHE A 20 9.73 18.98 -0.06
C PHE A 20 10.23 20.40 -0.34
N GLN A 21 11.53 20.63 -0.15
CA GLN A 21 12.14 21.94 -0.32
C GLN A 21 12.19 22.36 -1.78
N LEU A 22 12.02 23.67 -2.02
CA LEU A 22 11.96 24.20 -3.38
C LEU A 22 13.26 23.94 -4.14
N GLY A 23 13.15 23.34 -5.33
CA GLY A 23 14.29 23.00 -6.18
C GLY A 23 14.97 21.67 -5.84
N PHE A 24 14.51 20.98 -4.79
CA PHE A 24 14.99 19.65 -4.41
C PHE A 24 14.01 18.56 -4.83
N MET A 25 14.53 17.34 -4.95
CA MET A 25 13.75 16.15 -5.30
C MET A 25 13.44 15.37 -4.02
N ASP A 26 12.23 14.82 -3.94
CA ASP A 26 11.74 14.04 -2.81
C ASP A 26 10.97 12.80 -3.25
N ASP A 27 10.63 11.95 -2.29
CA ASP A 27 9.83 10.75 -2.53
C ASP A 27 8.36 11.10 -2.84
N ALA A 28 7.85 10.55 -3.95
CA ALA A 28 6.49 10.84 -4.41
C ALA A 28 5.40 10.18 -3.55
N ALA A 29 5.66 9.01 -2.97
CA ALA A 29 4.72 8.33 -2.09
C ALA A 29 4.63 9.10 -0.76
N GLU A 30 5.76 9.51 -0.19
CA GLU A 30 5.80 10.37 1.00
C GLU A 30 5.09 11.71 0.77
N CYS A 31 5.28 12.32 -0.40
CA CYS A 31 4.58 13.55 -0.79
C CYS A 31 3.07 13.33 -0.87
N PHE A 32 2.63 12.22 -1.47
CA PHE A 32 1.22 11.84 -1.55
C PHE A 32 0.58 11.66 -0.16
N GLU A 33 1.24 10.91 0.73
CA GLU A 33 0.78 10.72 2.11
C GLU A 33 0.72 12.05 2.87
N SER A 34 1.74 12.90 2.70
CA SER A 34 1.78 14.23 3.31
C SER A 34 0.64 15.13 2.85
N ILE A 35 0.29 15.09 1.55
CA ILE A 35 -0.86 15.83 1.02
C ILE A 35 -2.18 15.30 1.63
N LEU A 36 -2.36 13.98 1.71
CA LEU A 36 -3.56 13.39 2.33
C LEU A 36 -3.68 13.78 3.81
N LEU A 37 -2.57 13.79 4.54
CA LEU A 37 -2.52 14.22 5.93
C LEU A 37 -2.90 15.70 6.08
N ARG A 38 -2.41 16.57 5.20
CA ARG A 38 -2.78 17.99 5.21
C ARG A 38 -4.24 18.22 4.86
N ILE A 39 -4.79 17.47 3.91
CA ILE A 39 -6.22 17.50 3.61
C ILE A 39 -7.02 17.11 4.85
N HIS A 40 -6.66 16.00 5.51
CA HIS A 40 -7.30 15.57 6.75
C HIS A 40 -7.25 16.65 7.83
N TYR A 41 -6.07 17.23 8.10
CA TYR A 41 -5.87 18.29 9.09
C TYR A 41 -6.84 19.46 8.88
N HIS A 42 -7.07 19.88 7.63
CA HIS A 42 -7.92 21.01 7.32
C HIS A 42 -9.42 20.72 7.39
N ILE A 43 -9.85 19.48 7.11
CA ILE A 43 -11.28 19.18 6.95
C ILE A 43 -11.86 18.35 8.09
N ALA A 44 -11.05 17.66 8.88
CA ALA A 44 -11.53 16.67 9.85
C ALA A 44 -11.90 17.24 11.23
N ASN A 45 -12.03 18.56 11.39
CA ASN A 45 -12.43 19.22 12.64
C ASN A 45 -11.66 18.74 13.88
N GLU A 46 -10.32 18.80 13.82
CA GLU A 46 -9.41 18.43 14.94
C GLU A 46 -9.45 16.95 15.37
N VAL A 47 -10.11 16.08 14.59
CA VAL A 47 -10.06 14.63 14.84
C VAL A 47 -8.65 14.11 14.56
N LYS A 48 -8.09 13.34 15.51
CA LYS A 48 -6.80 12.68 15.31
C LYS A 48 -6.87 11.69 14.15
N GLU A 49 -5.78 11.61 13.39
CA GLU A 49 -5.67 10.78 12.19
C GLU A 49 -6.03 9.31 12.45
N ASP A 50 -5.41 8.72 13.48
CA ASP A 50 -5.58 7.31 13.88
C ASP A 50 -7.01 6.95 14.31
N MET A 51 -7.84 7.94 14.64
CA MET A 51 -9.23 7.77 15.07
C MET A 51 -10.25 8.39 14.11
N CYS A 52 -9.82 8.83 12.93
CA CYS A 52 -10.69 9.56 12.02
C CYS A 52 -11.66 8.66 11.27
N ASN A 53 -12.95 8.79 11.60
CA ASN A 53 -14.07 8.18 10.88
C ASN A 53 -15.05 9.23 10.30
N ALA A 54 -14.62 10.49 10.22
CA ALA A 54 -15.44 11.60 9.76
C ALA A 54 -15.89 11.38 8.30
N LYS A 55 -17.21 11.35 8.07
CA LYS A 55 -17.80 11.10 6.75
C LYS A 55 -17.40 12.12 5.67
N HIS A 56 -16.97 13.31 6.07
CA HIS A 56 -16.51 14.36 5.18
C HIS A 56 -14.98 14.35 4.95
N CYS A 57 -14.22 13.53 5.69
CA CYS A 57 -12.77 13.46 5.53
C CYS A 57 -12.38 12.59 4.34
N ILE A 58 -12.15 13.21 3.18
CA ILE A 58 -11.84 12.51 1.92
C ILE A 58 -10.63 11.59 2.06
N SER A 59 -9.57 12.00 2.78
CA SER A 59 -8.39 11.17 3.00
C SER A 59 -8.74 9.82 3.63
N HIS A 60 -9.56 9.83 4.68
CA HIS A 60 -9.96 8.62 5.39
C HIS A 60 -11.09 7.85 4.70
N GLN A 61 -12.05 8.53 4.08
CA GLN A 61 -13.17 7.86 3.43
C GLN A 61 -12.77 7.20 2.11
N LYS A 62 -11.80 7.76 1.38
CA LYS A 62 -11.44 7.27 0.04
C LYS A 62 -10.18 6.41 0.04
N PHE A 63 -9.14 6.81 0.78
CA PHE A 63 -7.79 6.24 0.64
C PHE A 63 -7.35 5.38 1.82
N ALA A 64 -7.78 5.72 3.04
CA ALA A 64 -7.30 5.03 4.22
C ALA A 64 -7.72 3.55 4.24
N MET A 65 -6.76 2.69 4.54
CA MET A 65 -6.96 1.29 4.88
C MET A 65 -6.77 1.13 6.38
N THR A 66 -7.83 0.78 7.10
CA THR A 66 -7.76 0.39 8.51
C THR A 66 -7.45 -1.10 8.58
N VAL A 67 -6.25 -1.43 9.04
CA VAL A 67 -5.72 -2.80 9.03
C VAL A 67 -5.50 -3.27 10.46
N VAL A 68 -5.84 -4.53 10.74
CA VAL A 68 -5.45 -5.21 11.97
C VAL A 68 -4.43 -6.29 11.63
N GLU A 69 -3.28 -6.21 12.26
CA GLU A 69 -2.27 -7.26 12.24
C GLU A 69 -2.40 -8.18 13.45
N GLN A 70 -2.38 -9.49 13.19
CA GLN A 70 -2.45 -10.49 14.26
C GLN A 70 -1.75 -11.79 13.85
N CYS A 71 -0.98 -12.36 14.76
CA CYS A 71 -0.48 -13.73 14.62
C CYS A 71 -1.57 -14.72 15.02
N MET A 72 -1.84 -15.70 14.16
CA MET A 72 -2.78 -16.79 14.44
C MET A 72 -2.07 -18.14 14.25
N CYS A 73 -1.91 -18.90 15.33
CA CYS A 73 -1.27 -20.20 15.30
C CYS A 73 -2.30 -21.33 15.15
N GLY A 74 -1.90 -22.43 14.50
CA GLY A 74 -2.72 -23.64 14.39
C GLY A 74 -3.07 -24.29 15.73
N CYS A 75 -2.31 -24.00 16.80
CA CYS A 75 -2.64 -24.44 18.15
C CYS A 75 -3.79 -23.64 18.82
N GLY A 76 -4.33 -22.62 18.15
CA GLY A 76 -5.38 -21.74 18.64
C GLY A 76 -4.87 -20.46 19.34
N ALA A 77 -3.57 -20.32 19.55
CA ALA A 77 -2.99 -19.12 20.15
C ALA A 77 -3.01 -17.93 19.18
N THR A 78 -3.41 -16.76 19.69
CA THR A 78 -3.41 -15.49 18.93
C THR A 78 -2.62 -14.42 19.67
N SER A 79 -1.92 -13.54 18.94
CA SER A 79 -1.31 -12.36 19.54
C SER A 79 -2.36 -11.29 19.86
N GLU A 80 -1.99 -10.28 20.64
CA GLU A 80 -2.77 -9.04 20.70
C GLU A 80 -2.95 -8.46 19.29
N PRO A 81 -4.16 -7.99 18.93
CA PRO A 81 -4.41 -7.36 17.65
C PRO A 81 -3.75 -5.98 17.62
N LEU A 82 -3.04 -5.67 16.53
CA LEU A 82 -2.42 -4.38 16.30
C LEU A 82 -3.20 -3.62 15.21
N PRO A 83 -4.12 -2.71 15.58
CA PRO A 83 -4.81 -1.86 14.62
C PRO A 83 -3.93 -0.68 14.19
N PHE A 84 -3.96 -0.34 12.91
CA PHE A 84 -3.37 0.88 12.37
C PHE A 84 -4.08 1.32 11.09
N THR A 85 -3.83 2.56 10.69
CA THR A 85 -4.30 3.11 9.42
C THR A 85 -3.10 3.35 8.52
N GLN A 86 -3.21 2.96 7.26
CA GLN A 86 -2.21 3.24 6.22
C GLN A 86 -2.89 3.86 5.00
N MET A 87 -2.22 4.82 4.36
CA MET A 87 -2.70 5.45 3.11
C MET A 87 -2.12 4.76 1.87
N VAL A 88 -0.92 4.19 2.01
CA VAL A 88 -0.23 3.43 0.98
C VAL A 88 0.09 2.03 1.52
N HIS A 89 -0.24 1.00 0.75
CA HIS A 89 0.17 -0.36 1.07
C HIS A 89 1.51 -0.64 0.39
N TYR A 90 2.58 -0.62 1.18
CA TYR A 90 3.94 -0.84 0.70
C TYR A 90 4.24 -2.32 0.49
N VAL A 91 4.89 -2.65 -0.63
CA VAL A 91 5.25 -4.00 -1.03
C VAL A 91 6.70 -4.01 -1.49
N SER A 92 7.53 -4.88 -0.90
CA SER A 92 8.89 -5.09 -1.38
C SER A 92 8.87 -5.71 -2.77
N VAL A 93 9.57 -5.08 -3.71
CA VAL A 93 9.73 -5.57 -5.08
C VAL A 93 10.39 -6.95 -5.09
N THR A 94 11.45 -7.13 -4.31
CA THR A 94 12.19 -8.40 -4.24
C THR A 94 11.30 -9.53 -3.73
N ALA A 95 10.52 -9.29 -2.67
CA ALA A 95 9.57 -10.28 -2.16
C ALA A 95 8.43 -10.57 -3.16
N MET A 96 7.94 -9.54 -3.86
CA MET A 96 6.90 -9.66 -4.87
C MET A 96 7.34 -10.54 -6.05
N ILE A 97 8.54 -10.30 -6.59
CA ILE A 97 9.10 -11.09 -7.70
C ILE A 97 9.31 -12.54 -7.27
N ALA A 98 9.85 -12.77 -6.07
CA ALA A 98 10.07 -14.12 -5.55
C ALA A 98 8.76 -14.90 -5.44
N GLN A 99 7.70 -14.27 -4.92
CA GLN A 99 6.36 -14.86 -4.84
C GLN A 99 5.74 -15.08 -6.22
N GLY A 100 5.94 -14.16 -7.17
CA GLY A 100 5.48 -14.31 -8.54
C GLY A 100 6.09 -15.53 -9.23
N LYS A 101 7.40 -15.73 -9.09
CA LYS A 101 8.10 -16.92 -9.63
C LYS A 101 7.57 -18.21 -9.00
N GLU A 102 7.48 -18.26 -7.67
CA GLU A 102 6.95 -19.43 -6.95
C GLU A 102 5.51 -19.78 -7.37
N MET A 103 4.65 -18.77 -7.58
CA MET A 103 3.29 -18.98 -8.03
C MET A 103 3.23 -19.52 -9.46
N LEU A 104 4.02 -18.97 -10.39
CA LEU A 104 4.06 -19.42 -11.78
C LEU A 104 4.65 -20.82 -11.93
N GLU A 105 5.62 -21.21 -11.10
CA GLU A 105 6.12 -22.58 -11.06
C GLU A 105 5.03 -23.59 -10.68
N LYS A 106 4.06 -23.19 -9.85
CA LYS A 106 2.95 -24.04 -9.41
C LYS A 106 1.77 -24.05 -10.37
N THR A 107 1.45 -22.92 -11.00
CA THR A 107 0.25 -22.77 -11.84
C THR A 107 0.52 -22.77 -13.34
N GLU A 108 1.80 -22.80 -13.76
CA GLU A 108 2.32 -22.69 -15.13
C GLU A 108 1.98 -21.37 -15.88
N LYS A 109 0.87 -20.72 -15.52
CA LYS A 109 0.38 -19.48 -16.15
C LYS A 109 -0.15 -18.49 -15.11
N PRO A 110 -0.12 -17.18 -15.42
CA PRO A 110 -0.81 -16.17 -14.63
C PRO A 110 -2.32 -16.41 -14.61
N TYR A 111 -2.95 -16.09 -13.49
CA TYR A 111 -4.40 -16.13 -13.29
C TYR A 111 -4.90 -14.79 -12.70
N PRO A 112 -6.19 -14.46 -12.84
CA PRO A 112 -6.70 -13.11 -12.54
C PRO A 112 -6.40 -12.60 -11.12
N GLU A 113 -6.42 -13.48 -10.13
CA GLU A 113 -6.19 -13.16 -8.73
C GLU A 113 -4.72 -12.96 -8.36
N MET A 114 -3.81 -13.43 -9.22
CA MET A 114 -2.38 -13.55 -8.90
C MET A 114 -1.81 -12.20 -8.43
N PHE A 115 -2.07 -11.12 -9.16
CA PHE A 115 -1.56 -9.79 -8.78
C PHE A 115 -2.05 -9.35 -7.40
N GLY A 116 -3.31 -9.58 -7.06
CA GLY A 116 -3.84 -9.26 -5.72
C GLY A 116 -3.19 -10.09 -4.61
N GLN A 117 -2.84 -11.34 -4.90
CA GLN A 117 -2.19 -12.23 -3.93
C GLN A 117 -0.71 -11.91 -3.71
N LEU A 118 -0.04 -11.24 -4.65
CA LEU A 118 1.37 -10.88 -4.52
C LEU A 118 1.63 -9.93 -3.34
N PRO A 119 0.95 -8.77 -3.17
CA PRO A 119 1.08 -7.93 -1.98
C PRO A 119 0.83 -8.68 -0.67
N LYS A 120 -0.20 -9.54 -0.65
CA LYS A 120 -0.55 -10.36 0.53
C LYS A 120 0.60 -11.24 0.96
N ASN A 121 1.17 -11.99 0.02
CA ASN A 121 2.18 -12.99 0.31
C ASN A 121 3.56 -12.36 0.51
N ALA A 122 3.90 -11.34 -0.30
CA ALA A 122 5.15 -10.60 -0.18
C ALA A 122 5.29 -9.93 1.19
N GLY A 123 4.20 -9.40 1.75
CA GLY A 123 4.22 -8.77 3.07
C GLY A 123 4.45 -9.74 4.25
N GLY A 124 4.43 -11.07 4.03
CA GLY A 124 4.74 -12.08 5.05
C GLY A 124 6.13 -12.71 4.90
N VAL A 125 6.87 -12.35 3.84
CA VAL A 125 8.20 -12.90 3.56
C VAL A 125 9.20 -12.40 4.60
N GLY A 126 9.83 -13.33 5.33
CA GLY A 126 10.84 -13.02 6.33
C GLY A 126 10.30 -12.64 7.72
N ASP A 127 9.01 -12.31 7.86
CA ASP A 127 8.39 -11.94 9.15
C ASP A 127 7.70 -13.15 9.81
N LEU A 128 8.52 -14.11 10.24
CA LEU A 128 8.08 -15.27 11.01
C LEU A 128 8.27 -15.02 12.51
N ARG A 129 7.17 -15.05 13.26
CA ARG A 129 7.17 -14.86 14.71
C ARG A 129 6.97 -16.19 15.43
N ASN A 130 7.49 -16.30 16.65
CA ASN A 130 7.20 -17.45 17.49
C ASN A 130 5.71 -17.43 17.89
N CYS A 131 5.11 -18.61 18.01
CA CYS A 131 3.77 -18.76 18.55
C CYS A 131 3.66 -18.02 19.92
N PRO A 132 2.60 -17.22 20.15
CA PRO A 132 2.40 -16.52 21.44
C PRO A 132 2.38 -17.45 22.66
N SER A 133 1.93 -18.69 22.49
CA SER A 133 1.95 -19.73 23.52
C SER A 133 3.20 -20.62 23.52
N ASN A 134 4.22 -20.29 22.72
CA ASN A 134 5.48 -21.03 22.59
C ASN A 134 5.33 -22.53 22.31
N CYS A 135 4.37 -22.91 21.46
CA CYS A 135 4.15 -24.32 21.10
C CYS A 135 5.23 -24.93 20.17
N GLY A 136 6.25 -24.15 19.78
CA GLY A 136 7.33 -24.55 18.86
C GLY A 136 7.14 -24.11 17.40
N GLU A 137 5.91 -23.78 17.01
CA GLU A 137 5.60 -23.29 15.67
C GLU A 137 5.99 -21.82 15.44
N ARG A 138 6.37 -21.51 14.20
CA ARG A 138 6.56 -20.14 13.72
C ARG A 138 5.44 -19.75 12.78
N VAL A 139 4.86 -18.58 13.01
CA VAL A 139 3.65 -18.11 12.32
C VAL A 139 3.90 -16.77 11.65
N GLN A 140 3.27 -16.58 10.49
CA GLN A 140 3.21 -15.28 9.83
C GLN A 140 2.12 -14.41 10.44
N ILE A 141 2.32 -13.10 10.35
CA ILE A 141 1.28 -12.12 10.67
C ILE A 141 0.20 -12.17 9.60
N ARG A 142 -1.06 -12.21 10.02
CA ARG A 142 -2.20 -12.01 9.13
C ARG A 142 -2.65 -10.57 9.23
N ARG A 143 -2.99 -10.01 8.06
CA ARG A 143 -3.53 -8.65 7.90
C ARG A 143 -5.00 -8.72 7.53
N MET A 144 -5.83 -8.09 8.34
CA MET A 144 -7.28 -8.02 8.16
C MET A 144 -7.68 -6.59 7.82
N LEU A 145 -8.37 -6.37 6.70
CA LEU A 145 -8.90 -5.07 6.34
C LEU A 145 -10.25 -4.87 7.02
N MET A 146 -10.37 -3.79 7.78
CA MET A 146 -11.52 -3.51 8.63
C MET A 146 -12.55 -2.57 7.99
N ASN A 147 -12.15 -1.81 6.97
CA ASN A 147 -12.97 -0.80 6.31
C ASN A 147 -13.06 -1.03 4.78
N SER A 148 -13.73 -0.11 4.09
CA SER A 148 -14.07 -0.21 2.67
C SER A 148 -13.48 0.94 1.84
N PRO A 149 -12.14 0.98 1.63
CA PRO A 149 -11.53 2.03 0.81
C PRO A 149 -12.10 2.00 -0.61
N GLU A 150 -12.16 3.18 -1.23
CA GLU A 150 -12.55 3.32 -2.64
C GLU A 150 -11.34 3.34 -3.57
N ILE A 151 -10.19 3.78 -3.05
CA ILE A 151 -8.92 3.83 -3.75
C ILE A 151 -7.89 3.14 -2.88
N VAL A 152 -7.13 2.21 -3.49
CA VAL A 152 -5.98 1.57 -2.85
C VAL A 152 -4.73 2.01 -3.60
N SER A 153 -3.80 2.63 -2.86
CA SER A 153 -2.48 2.97 -3.36
C SER A 153 -1.49 1.86 -2.99
N LEU A 154 -0.79 1.31 -3.98
CA LEU A 154 0.30 0.35 -3.79
C LEU A 154 1.64 1.07 -3.97
N GLY A 155 2.50 1.01 -2.96
CA GLY A 155 3.86 1.55 -3.01
C GLY A 155 4.87 0.43 -3.22
N LEU A 156 5.61 0.44 -4.33
CA LEU A 156 6.64 -0.57 -4.59
C LEU A 156 7.98 -0.11 -4.03
N VAL A 157 8.49 -0.84 -3.04
CA VAL A 157 9.76 -0.54 -2.37
C VAL A 157 10.88 -1.28 -3.08
N TRP A 158 11.85 -0.51 -3.58
CA TRP A 158 13.02 -1.00 -4.30
C TRP A 158 14.23 -1.04 -3.36
N ASP A 159 15.02 -2.11 -3.43
CA ASP A 159 16.24 -2.25 -2.62
C ASP A 159 17.44 -1.47 -3.21
N THR A 160 17.27 -0.88 -4.40
CA THR A 160 18.30 -0.13 -5.12
C THR A 160 17.71 1.03 -5.90
N ASP A 161 18.47 2.11 -6.03
CA ASP A 161 18.18 3.26 -6.88
C ASP A 161 18.59 3.05 -8.35
N GLN A 162 19.27 1.93 -8.65
CA GLN A 162 19.78 1.56 -9.98
C GLN A 162 19.38 0.13 -10.37
N PRO A 163 18.06 -0.18 -10.46
CA PRO A 163 17.62 -1.51 -10.86
C PRO A 163 18.02 -1.84 -12.30
N THR A 164 18.37 -3.10 -12.54
CA THR A 164 18.67 -3.59 -13.89
C THR A 164 17.39 -3.66 -14.73
N VAL A 165 17.54 -3.63 -16.06
CA VAL A 165 16.41 -3.78 -16.99
C VAL A 165 15.64 -5.08 -16.75
N GLU A 166 16.35 -6.18 -16.48
CA GLU A 166 15.73 -7.47 -16.14
C GLU A 166 14.90 -7.39 -14.86
N HIS A 167 15.41 -6.73 -13.82
CA HIS A 167 14.68 -6.54 -12.57
C HIS A 167 13.42 -5.69 -12.78
N ILE A 168 13.49 -4.63 -13.60
CA ILE A 168 12.32 -3.82 -13.96
C ILE A 168 11.30 -4.65 -14.74
N MET A 169 11.74 -5.49 -15.68
CA MET A 169 10.86 -6.38 -16.43
C MET A 169 10.18 -7.42 -15.53
N ASP A 170 10.91 -7.99 -14.57
CA ASP A 170 10.36 -8.92 -13.57
C ASP A 170 9.24 -8.24 -12.74
N VAL A 171 9.40 -6.97 -12.36
CA VAL A 171 8.33 -6.19 -11.72
C VAL A 171 7.13 -6.06 -12.65
N ILE A 172 7.34 -5.59 -13.88
CA ILE A 172 6.26 -5.38 -14.85
C ILE A 172 5.46 -6.66 -15.07
N ASN A 173 6.13 -7.82 -15.16
CA ASN A 173 5.48 -9.12 -15.32
C ASN A 173 4.64 -9.55 -14.12
N CYS A 174 4.91 -9.01 -12.93
CA CYS A 174 4.10 -9.24 -11.74
C CYS A 174 2.86 -8.35 -11.68
N LEU A 175 2.84 -7.21 -12.38
CA LEU A 175 1.77 -6.23 -12.28
C LEU A 175 0.50 -6.69 -12.99
N GLY A 176 -0.64 -6.49 -12.34
CA GLY A 176 -1.97 -6.60 -12.92
C GLY A 176 -2.68 -5.24 -12.95
N THR A 177 -3.78 -5.17 -13.69
CA THR A 177 -4.60 -3.96 -13.79
C THR A 177 -5.86 -4.03 -12.93
N THR A 178 -6.06 -5.14 -12.22
CA THR A 178 -7.25 -5.38 -11.40
C THR A 178 -6.85 -6.09 -10.11
N ILE A 179 -7.45 -5.69 -8.99
CA ILE A 179 -7.31 -6.35 -7.70
C ILE A 179 -8.68 -6.53 -7.04
N ARG A 180 -8.83 -7.58 -6.24
CA ARG A 180 -9.93 -7.70 -5.27
C ARG A 180 -9.34 -7.61 -3.88
N LEU A 181 -10.00 -6.93 -2.96
CA LEU A 181 -9.47 -6.71 -1.61
C LEU A 181 -9.27 -8.04 -0.85
N VAL A 182 -10.11 -9.04 -1.13
CA VAL A 182 -9.99 -10.40 -0.59
C VAL A 182 -8.74 -11.15 -1.07
N ASP A 183 -8.12 -10.72 -2.17
CA ASP A 183 -6.87 -11.30 -2.64
C ASP A 183 -5.67 -10.62 -1.98
N VAL A 184 -5.77 -9.31 -1.67
CA VAL A 184 -4.73 -8.46 -1.09
C VAL A 184 -4.58 -8.64 0.43
N PHE A 185 -5.67 -8.89 1.14
CA PHE A 185 -5.66 -9.10 2.59
C PHE A 185 -5.99 -10.55 2.95
N HIS A 186 -5.60 -10.98 4.15
CA HIS A 186 -5.91 -12.34 4.64
C HIS A 186 -7.39 -12.49 4.99
N SER A 187 -8.03 -11.40 5.38
CA SER A 187 -9.47 -11.29 5.60
C SER A 187 -9.91 -9.87 5.30
N VAL A 188 -11.15 -9.71 4.84
CA VAL A 188 -11.81 -8.41 4.67
C VAL A 188 -13.11 -8.50 5.46
N VAL A 189 -13.26 -7.62 6.46
CA VAL A 189 -14.38 -7.68 7.42
C VAL A 189 -15.62 -6.99 6.88
N ASP A 190 -15.44 -5.92 6.12
CA ASP A 190 -16.55 -5.18 5.51
C ASP A 190 -17.07 -5.93 4.26
N ASP A 191 -18.35 -6.30 4.26
CA ASP A 191 -18.97 -7.06 3.16
C ASP A 191 -18.94 -6.31 1.82
N SER A 192 -19.09 -4.98 1.86
CA SER A 192 -18.99 -4.16 0.64
C SER A 192 -17.58 -4.20 0.08
N ALA A 193 -16.57 -4.11 0.95
CA ALA A 193 -15.16 -4.22 0.58
C ALA A 193 -14.83 -5.61 0.03
N ALA A 194 -15.38 -6.67 0.63
CA ALA A 194 -15.14 -8.05 0.21
C ALA A 194 -15.61 -8.32 -1.23
N GLY A 195 -16.70 -7.68 -1.65
CA GLY A 195 -17.23 -7.78 -3.03
C GLY A 195 -16.61 -6.81 -4.04
N LYS A 196 -15.74 -5.89 -3.63
CA LYS A 196 -15.18 -4.86 -4.53
C LYS A 196 -14.08 -5.41 -5.42
N VAL A 197 -14.19 -5.08 -6.70
CA VAL A 197 -13.13 -5.19 -7.71
C VAL A 197 -12.62 -3.79 -8.00
N LEU A 198 -11.32 -3.56 -7.84
CA LEU A 198 -10.68 -2.28 -8.13
C LEU A 198 -9.85 -2.40 -9.41
N HIS A 199 -9.88 -1.35 -10.22
CA HIS A 199 -9.12 -1.26 -11.46
C HIS A 199 -8.02 -0.20 -11.35
N LEU A 200 -6.90 -0.47 -12.01
CA LEU A 200 -5.78 0.45 -12.10
C LEU A 200 -6.24 1.74 -12.79
N VAL A 201 -6.11 2.87 -12.10
CA VAL A 201 -6.43 4.21 -12.63
C VAL A 201 -5.19 5.02 -12.95
N GLY A 202 -4.04 4.69 -12.37
CA GLY A 202 -2.78 5.30 -12.75
C GLY A 202 -1.57 4.76 -12.02
N VAL A 203 -0.40 5.15 -12.51
CA VAL A 203 0.92 4.74 -12.04
C VAL A 203 1.83 5.96 -12.02
N VAL A 204 2.59 6.11 -10.94
CA VAL A 204 3.71 7.04 -10.83
C VAL A 204 5.00 6.23 -10.92
N THR A 205 5.86 6.56 -11.89
CA THR A 205 7.14 5.88 -12.09
C THR A 205 8.29 6.84 -11.86
N TYR A 206 9.42 6.32 -11.41
CA TYR A 206 10.65 7.07 -11.23
C TYR A 206 11.75 6.47 -12.08
N TYR A 207 12.40 7.29 -12.91
CA TYR A 207 13.56 6.88 -13.70
C TYR A 207 14.49 8.07 -13.92
N GLY A 208 15.80 7.88 -13.70
CA GLY A 208 16.80 8.89 -14.02
C GLY A 208 16.62 10.24 -13.32
N LYS A 209 16.23 10.24 -12.03
CA LYS A 209 15.89 11.45 -11.25
C LYS A 209 14.69 12.23 -11.78
N HIS A 210 13.77 11.53 -12.44
CA HIS A 210 12.55 12.13 -12.97
C HIS A 210 11.34 11.25 -12.67
N TYR A 211 10.27 11.86 -12.20
CA TYR A 211 8.97 11.21 -12.05
C TYR A 211 8.16 11.36 -13.33
N SER A 212 7.59 10.25 -13.79
CA SER A 212 6.58 10.22 -14.86
C SER A 212 5.28 9.68 -14.31
N THR A 213 4.16 10.11 -14.87
CA THR A 213 2.84 9.63 -14.44
C THR A 213 2.01 9.20 -15.63
N PHE A 214 1.30 8.09 -15.45
CA PHE A 214 0.40 7.52 -16.45
C PHE A 214 -0.95 7.32 -15.78
N PHE A 215 -1.98 8.02 -16.25
CA PHE A 215 -3.33 7.89 -15.71
C PHE A 215 -4.29 7.53 -16.83
N PHE A 216 -5.22 6.62 -16.54
CA PHE A 216 -6.33 6.34 -17.44
C PHE A 216 -7.21 7.57 -17.51
N HIS A 217 -7.27 8.18 -18.70
CA HIS A 217 -8.24 9.22 -18.96
C HIS A 217 -9.61 8.57 -19.04
N THR A 218 -10.47 8.82 -18.06
CA THR A 218 -11.90 8.54 -18.19
C THR A 218 -12.46 9.51 -19.23
N ARG A 219 -12.41 9.14 -20.51
CA ARG A 219 -13.28 9.78 -21.51
C ARG A 219 -14.71 9.33 -21.18
N LEU A 220 -15.42 10.20 -20.48
CA LEU A 220 -16.81 10.48 -20.84
C LEU A 220 -16.80 11.27 -22.14
#